data_AF-A0ABC9X735-F1
#
_entry.id   AF-A0ABC9X735-F1
#
_cell.length_a   1.000
_cell.length_b   1.000
_cell.length_c   1.000
_cell.angle_alpha   90.00
_cell.angle_beta   90.00
_cell.angle_gamma   90.00
#
_symmetry.space_group_name_H-M   'P 1'
#
loop_
_entity.id
_entity.type
_entity.pdbx_description
1 polymer ?
#
loop_
_entity_poly.entity_id
_entity_poly.type
_entity_poly.pdbx_seq_one_letter_code
_entity_poly.pdbx_strand_id
1 'polypeptide(L)'
;MAGGRRWGEALLRAGLAALLCALHVQAACQDATVTQELLKEGFHRDLLVKVELGVAEEDAAGCTVAARTRLPAGIYVDPYELASLQQHNLTKAVLIPDVIDVEAPEYLATDLLVLLYMEPDPRCSRCFRAALPVHGRYHRPAEESEEALVVLKSPEVLVCCCDNRLRRECWKPAEAEAPCSGKTNGPCQWYSVTHKPTYEELILQVPVGLRQHSSLVCVLTLLATVLCSSLILAADIRIEEKQFLAQFKVLLKRVSHGKDLPLLLWAGDISPTARRVPKMLAANTLKVLEEKGPKELKEPEKVFL
;
A
#
# COMPACT_ATOMS: atom_id res chain seq x y z
N MET A 1 -68.38 28.11 -32.85
CA MET A 1 -67.12 27.33 -32.73
C MET A 1 -66.08 28.14 -31.96
N ALA A 2 -66.04 28.02 -30.63
CA ALA A 2 -65.06 28.74 -29.79
C ALA A 2 -64.89 28.00 -28.45
N GLY A 3 -64.12 26.90 -28.45
CA GLY A 3 -63.90 26.12 -27.21
C GLY A 3 -62.54 25.41 -27.11
N GLY A 4 -61.83 25.21 -28.22
CA GLY A 4 -60.63 24.36 -28.24
C GLY A 4 -59.30 25.02 -27.86
N ARG A 5 -59.20 26.36 -27.84
CA ARG A 5 -57.89 27.04 -27.69
C ARG A 5 -57.41 27.24 -26.25
N ARG A 6 -58.28 27.14 -25.24
CA ARG A 6 -57.94 27.46 -23.84
C ARG A 6 -57.28 26.31 -23.07
N TRP A 7 -57.42 25.07 -23.56
CA TRP A 7 -56.90 23.87 -22.89
C TRP A 7 -55.43 23.59 -23.24
N GLY A 8 -55.00 23.92 -24.46
CA GLY A 8 -53.61 23.73 -24.90
C GLY A 8 -52.60 24.59 -24.15
N GLU A 9 -52.92 25.86 -23.88
CA GLU A 9 -52.01 26.76 -23.15
C GLU A 9 -51.89 26.42 -21.66
N ALA A 10 -52.95 25.89 -21.04
CA ALA A 10 -52.92 25.45 -19.66
C ALA A 10 -52.07 24.18 -19.47
N LEU A 11 -52.18 23.22 -20.39
CA LEU A 11 -51.31 22.04 -20.40
C LEU A 11 -49.85 22.39 -20.70
N LEU A 12 -49.59 23.33 -21.62
CA LEU A 12 -48.23 23.77 -21.95
C LEU A 12 -47.58 24.49 -20.76
N ARG A 13 -48.34 25.34 -20.04
CA ARG A 13 -47.87 26.02 -18.83
C ARG A 13 -47.62 25.06 -17.66
N ALA A 14 -48.49 24.07 -17.48
CA ALA A 14 -48.29 23.02 -16.46
C ALA A 14 -47.07 22.14 -16.79
N GLY A 15 -46.87 21.79 -18.07
CA GLY A 15 -45.70 21.06 -18.54
C GLY A 15 -44.40 21.84 -18.36
N LEU A 16 -44.37 23.12 -18.71
CA LEU A 16 -43.22 24.01 -18.48
C LEU A 16 -42.93 24.22 -16.99
N ALA A 17 -43.95 24.37 -16.15
CA ALA A 17 -43.77 24.50 -14.70
C ALA A 17 -43.21 23.20 -14.08
N ALA A 18 -43.70 22.04 -14.52
CA ALA A 18 -43.16 20.75 -14.09
C ALA A 18 -41.71 20.52 -14.56
N LEU A 19 -41.38 20.91 -15.80
CA LEU A 19 -40.01 20.89 -16.33
C LEU A 19 -39.09 21.86 -15.58
N LEU A 20 -39.55 23.08 -15.30
CA LEU A 20 -38.80 24.07 -14.52
C LEU A 20 -38.62 23.62 -13.07
N CYS A 21 -39.63 23.00 -12.43
CA CYS A 21 -39.50 22.37 -11.11
C CYS A 21 -38.53 21.19 -11.12
N ALA A 22 -38.57 20.33 -12.14
CA ALA A 22 -37.62 19.22 -12.27
C ALA A 22 -36.18 19.72 -12.47
N LEU A 23 -35.97 20.76 -13.30
CA LEU A 23 -34.67 21.43 -13.43
C LEU A 23 -34.25 22.13 -12.13
N HIS A 24 -35.18 22.72 -11.37
CA HIS A 24 -34.89 23.42 -10.12
C HIS A 24 -34.54 22.45 -8.98
N VAL A 25 -35.18 21.28 -8.94
CA VAL A 25 -34.88 20.20 -7.98
C VAL A 25 -33.52 19.56 -8.29
N GLN A 26 -33.19 19.34 -9.56
CA GLN A 26 -31.86 18.87 -9.97
C GLN A 26 -30.76 19.90 -9.67
N ALA A 27 -31.08 21.21 -9.70
CA ALA A 27 -30.15 22.30 -9.39
C ALA A 27 -29.91 22.52 -7.88
N ALA A 28 -30.63 21.83 -7.00
CA ALA A 28 -30.50 22.00 -5.55
C ALA A 28 -29.51 21.01 -4.90
N CYS A 29 -28.99 20.04 -5.65
CA CYS A 29 -27.96 19.12 -5.17
C CYS A 29 -26.59 19.71 -5.48
N GLN A 30 -25.93 20.22 -4.44
CA GLN A 30 -24.59 20.76 -4.60
C GLN A 30 -23.56 19.64 -4.54
N ASP A 31 -22.69 19.59 -5.55
CA ASP A 31 -21.60 18.62 -5.64
C ASP A 31 -20.56 18.85 -4.53
N ALA A 32 -19.83 17.80 -4.16
CA ALA A 32 -18.61 17.95 -3.38
C ALA A 32 -17.41 18.29 -4.28
N THR A 33 -16.46 19.05 -3.74
CA THR A 33 -15.17 19.32 -4.37
C THR A 33 -14.11 18.49 -3.68
N VAL A 34 -13.31 17.75 -4.44
CA VAL A 34 -12.25 16.90 -3.89
C VAL A 34 -10.90 17.31 -4.44
N THR A 35 -9.96 17.55 -3.54
CA THR A 35 -8.56 17.86 -3.86
C THR A 35 -7.67 16.81 -3.22
N GLN A 36 -6.75 16.24 -4.01
CA GLN A 36 -5.74 15.31 -3.53
C GLN A 36 -4.35 15.84 -3.84
N GLU A 37 -3.44 15.67 -2.89
CA GLU A 37 -2.05 16.12 -2.99
C GLU A 37 -1.13 15.01 -2.44
N LEU A 38 -0.02 14.72 -3.12
CA LEU A 38 1.07 13.91 -2.56
C LEU A 38 2.12 14.86 -1.97
N LEU A 39 2.32 14.79 -0.67
CA LEU A 39 3.32 15.57 0.05
C LEU A 39 4.58 14.74 0.28
N LYS A 40 5.67 15.43 0.68
CA LYS A 40 7.03 14.87 0.87
C LYS A 40 7.66 14.40 -0.44
N GLU A 41 8.88 13.86 -0.39
CA GLU A 41 9.66 13.36 -1.53
C GLU A 41 10.09 11.90 -1.37
N GLY A 42 10.41 11.23 -2.49
CA GLY A 42 10.87 9.83 -2.52
C GLY A 42 9.74 8.80 -2.59
N PHE A 43 10.00 7.59 -2.06
CA PHE A 43 9.03 6.48 -2.07
C PHE A 43 8.02 6.57 -0.92
N HIS A 44 8.36 7.25 0.17
CA HIS A 44 7.45 7.48 1.29
C HIS A 44 6.84 8.88 1.15
N ARG A 45 5.52 8.96 0.92
CA ARG A 45 4.75 10.19 0.70
C ARG A 45 3.58 10.25 1.66
N ASP A 46 3.00 11.43 1.84
CA ASP A 46 1.69 11.56 2.49
C ASP A 46 0.63 11.92 1.45
N LEU A 47 -0.41 11.11 1.33
CA LEU A 47 -1.59 11.42 0.54
C LEU A 47 -2.52 12.31 1.38
N LEU A 48 -2.57 13.60 1.07
CA LEU A 48 -3.50 14.55 1.66
C LEU A 48 -4.78 14.61 0.83
N VAL A 49 -5.90 14.31 1.44
CA VAL A 49 -7.24 14.41 0.83
C VAL A 49 -8.01 15.54 1.51
N LYS A 50 -8.51 16.48 0.73
CA LYS A 50 -9.39 17.57 1.15
C LYS A 50 -10.72 17.43 0.44
N VAL A 51 -11.80 17.50 1.21
CA VAL A 51 -13.17 17.45 0.70
C VAL A 51 -13.89 18.70 1.17
N GLU A 52 -14.51 19.42 0.24
CA GLU A 52 -15.40 20.53 0.53
C GLU A 52 -16.81 20.13 0.12
N LEU A 53 -17.72 20.03 1.09
CA LEU A 53 -19.10 19.65 0.82
C LEU A 53 -19.89 20.87 0.30
N GLY A 54 -20.70 20.67 -0.73
CA GLY A 54 -21.62 21.70 -1.24
C GLY A 54 -22.86 21.93 -0.38
N VAL A 55 -23.06 21.22 0.74
CA VAL A 55 -24.29 21.34 1.53
C VAL A 55 -24.31 22.64 2.33
N ALA A 56 -25.51 23.13 2.70
CA ALA A 56 -25.65 24.26 3.61
C ALA A 56 -24.99 23.95 4.96
N GLU A 57 -24.39 24.95 5.62
CA GLU A 57 -23.60 24.75 6.87
C GLU A 57 -24.37 23.99 7.97
N GLU A 58 -25.69 24.19 8.08
CA GLU A 58 -26.52 23.51 9.09
C GLU A 58 -26.70 22.01 8.83
N ASP A 59 -26.47 21.55 7.61
CA ASP A 59 -26.68 20.16 7.20
C ASP A 59 -25.40 19.31 7.32
N ALA A 60 -24.23 19.94 7.44
CA ALA A 60 -22.93 19.26 7.60
C ALA A 60 -22.53 19.09 9.08
N ALA A 61 -23.12 19.89 9.99
CA ALA A 61 -22.85 19.81 11.42
C ALA A 61 -23.28 18.45 11.99
N GLY A 62 -22.33 17.70 12.57
CA GLY A 62 -22.60 16.39 13.17
C GLY A 62 -22.53 15.20 12.20
N CYS A 63 -22.15 15.43 10.94
CA CYS A 63 -21.91 14.37 9.97
C CYS A 63 -20.48 13.84 10.05
N THR A 64 -20.32 12.54 9.85
CA THR A 64 -19.04 11.88 9.60
C THR A 64 -18.80 11.81 8.10
N VAL A 65 -17.62 12.23 7.66
CA VAL A 65 -17.19 12.19 6.26
C VAL A 65 -16.04 11.18 6.13
N ALA A 66 -16.09 10.37 5.09
CA ALA A 66 -15.03 9.45 4.74
C ALA A 66 -14.72 9.50 3.24
N ALA A 67 -13.47 9.20 2.88
CA ALA A 67 -13.02 9.06 1.51
C ALA A 67 -12.68 7.59 1.26
N ARG A 68 -13.37 6.96 0.31
CA ARG A 68 -13.09 5.59 -0.15
C ARG A 68 -12.22 5.67 -1.40
N THR A 69 -10.99 5.20 -1.33
CA THR A 69 -10.04 5.22 -2.45
C THR A 69 -9.53 3.83 -2.77
N ARG A 70 -9.31 3.57 -4.07
CA ARG A 70 -8.61 2.38 -4.55
C ARG A 70 -7.18 2.77 -4.88
N LEU A 71 -6.24 2.27 -4.09
CA LEU A 71 -4.82 2.42 -4.35
C LEU A 71 -4.38 1.33 -5.36
N PRO A 72 -3.77 1.71 -6.48
CA PRO A 72 -3.26 0.75 -7.46
C PRO A 72 -2.05 -0.02 -6.91
N ALA A 73 -1.73 -1.17 -7.48
CA ALA A 73 -0.61 -2.03 -7.07
C ALA A 73 0.74 -1.31 -6.90
N GLY A 74 0.99 -0.19 -7.61
CA GLY A 74 2.23 0.60 -7.48
C GLY A 74 2.41 1.36 -6.18
N ILE A 75 1.39 1.43 -5.32
CA ILE A 75 1.42 2.17 -4.04
C ILE A 75 0.67 1.41 -2.94
N TYR A 76 1.10 1.50 -1.69
CA TYR A 76 0.47 0.85 -0.56
C TYR A 76 0.52 1.69 0.71
N VAL A 77 -0.23 1.27 1.74
CA VAL A 77 -0.14 1.82 3.10
C VAL A 77 0.54 0.77 3.97
N ASP A 78 1.57 1.15 4.71
CA ASP A 78 2.21 0.25 5.67
C ASP A 78 1.25 0.03 6.86
N PRO A 79 0.76 -1.21 7.10
CA PRO A 79 -0.16 -1.49 8.19
C PRO A 79 0.45 -1.25 9.58
N TYR A 80 1.77 -1.38 9.74
CA TYR A 80 2.47 -1.13 11.01
C TYR A 80 2.58 0.37 11.30
N GLU A 81 2.86 1.18 10.28
CA GLU A 81 2.85 2.64 10.40
C GLU A 81 1.43 3.15 10.68
N LEU A 82 0.43 2.64 9.95
CA LEU A 82 -0.97 3.02 10.17
C LEU A 82 -1.43 2.69 11.59
N ALA A 83 -1.08 1.50 12.10
CA ALA A 83 -1.42 1.11 13.47
C ALA A 83 -0.84 2.08 14.51
N SER A 84 0.41 2.54 14.31
CA SER A 84 1.05 3.55 15.16
C SER A 84 0.30 4.89 15.12
N LEU A 85 -0.06 5.37 13.92
CA LEU A 85 -0.83 6.61 13.76
C LEU A 85 -2.21 6.53 14.42
N GLN A 86 -2.87 5.38 14.32
CA GLN A 86 -4.17 5.13 14.94
C GLN A 86 -4.07 5.11 16.46
N GLN A 87 -3.01 4.52 17.03
CA GLN A 87 -2.75 4.56 18.48
C GLN A 87 -2.61 5.99 19.02
N HIS A 88 -2.08 6.90 18.21
CA HIS A 88 -1.92 8.31 18.54
C HIS A 88 -3.08 9.20 18.09
N ASN A 89 -4.18 8.63 17.55
CA ASN A 89 -5.33 9.35 16.99
C ASN A 89 -4.96 10.39 15.91
N LEU A 90 -3.87 10.18 15.19
CA LEU A 90 -3.43 11.10 14.12
C LEU A 90 -4.11 10.83 12.79
N THR A 91 -4.54 9.59 12.56
CA THR A 91 -5.19 9.16 11.32
C THR A 91 -6.13 8.01 11.62
N LYS A 92 -7.29 8.00 10.95
CA LYS A 92 -8.27 6.91 11.04
C LYS A 92 -8.52 6.37 9.65
N ALA A 93 -8.01 5.18 9.36
CA ALA A 93 -8.27 4.50 8.10
C ALA A 93 -8.50 3.00 8.29
N VAL A 94 -9.21 2.38 7.36
CA VAL A 94 -9.41 0.93 7.28
C VAL A 94 -8.86 0.45 5.94
N LEU A 95 -8.08 -0.63 5.97
CA LEU A 95 -7.44 -1.25 4.81
C LEU A 95 -8.17 -2.55 4.45
N ILE A 96 -8.42 -2.76 3.15
CA ILE A 96 -9.04 -3.99 2.63
C ILE A 96 -8.28 -4.43 1.37
N PRO A 97 -7.53 -5.55 1.40
CA PRO A 97 -7.29 -6.41 2.58
C PRO A 97 -6.47 -5.70 3.67
N ASP A 98 -6.59 -6.19 4.91
CA ASP A 98 -5.85 -5.71 6.08
C ASP A 98 -4.44 -6.31 6.19
N VAL A 99 -4.19 -7.42 5.50
CA VAL A 99 -2.86 -8.04 5.36
C VAL A 99 -2.22 -7.58 4.06
N ILE A 100 -1.09 -6.88 4.18
CA ILE A 100 -0.33 -6.32 3.06
C ILE A 100 1.10 -6.84 3.12
N ASP A 101 1.56 -7.45 2.04
CA ASP A 101 2.98 -7.74 1.85
C ASP A 101 3.70 -6.43 1.52
N VAL A 102 4.48 -5.92 2.47
CA VAL A 102 5.24 -4.67 2.32
C VAL A 102 6.49 -4.84 1.45
N GLU A 103 6.94 -6.09 1.22
CA GLU A 103 8.12 -6.42 0.42
C GLU A 103 7.77 -6.73 -1.04
N ALA A 104 6.50 -7.02 -1.33
CA ALA A 104 6.06 -7.31 -2.69
C ALA A 104 6.35 -6.13 -3.65
N PRO A 105 6.90 -6.38 -4.85
CA PRO A 105 6.98 -5.39 -5.91
C PRO A 105 5.61 -5.16 -6.57
N GLU A 106 5.47 -4.09 -7.35
CA GLU A 106 4.20 -3.74 -8.01
C GLU A 106 3.61 -4.89 -8.83
N TYR A 107 4.41 -5.57 -9.65
CA TYR A 107 3.95 -6.64 -10.54
C TYR A 107 3.51 -7.94 -9.83
N LEU A 108 3.67 -8.04 -8.51
CA LEU A 108 3.14 -9.12 -7.68
C LEU A 108 2.08 -8.63 -6.68
N ALA A 109 1.91 -7.32 -6.56
CA ALA A 109 0.96 -6.70 -5.65
C ALA A 109 -0.43 -6.60 -6.29
N THR A 110 -1.43 -6.40 -5.44
CA THR A 110 -2.82 -6.16 -5.83
C THR A 110 -3.27 -4.79 -5.34
N ASP A 111 -4.33 -4.29 -5.96
CA ASP A 111 -4.96 -3.05 -5.52
C ASP A 111 -5.46 -3.16 -4.08
N LEU A 112 -5.37 -2.04 -3.35
CA LEU A 112 -5.77 -1.90 -1.96
C LEU A 112 -6.92 -0.92 -1.85
N LEU A 113 -8.02 -1.33 -1.21
CA LEU A 113 -9.12 -0.41 -0.90
C LEU A 113 -8.85 0.22 0.47
N VAL A 114 -8.92 1.55 0.52
CA VAL A 114 -8.74 2.32 1.75
C VAL A 114 -9.98 3.15 2.02
N LEU A 115 -10.50 3.03 3.23
CA LEU A 115 -11.52 3.92 3.77
C LEU A 115 -10.88 4.87 4.77
N LEU A 116 -10.78 6.15 4.42
CA LEU A 116 -10.13 7.19 5.22
C LEU A 116 -11.21 8.07 5.89
N TYR A 117 -11.29 8.07 7.21
CA TYR A 117 -12.18 8.98 7.94
C TYR A 117 -11.56 10.36 8.02
N MET A 118 -12.38 11.38 7.75
CA MET A 118 -11.93 12.75 7.63
C MET A 118 -12.25 13.57 8.87
N GLU A 119 -11.35 14.50 9.21
CA GLU A 119 -11.55 15.45 10.30
C GLU A 119 -12.05 16.79 9.77
N PRO A 120 -12.96 17.47 10.46
CA PRO A 120 -13.45 18.78 10.06
C PRO A 120 -12.34 19.83 10.16
N ASP A 121 -12.32 20.76 9.21
CA ASP A 121 -11.39 21.88 9.21
C ASP A 121 -11.86 22.97 10.18
N PRO A 122 -11.04 23.40 11.16
CA PRO A 122 -11.43 24.45 12.10
C PRO A 122 -11.68 25.82 11.43
N ARG A 123 -11.20 26.03 10.20
CA ARG A 123 -11.32 27.31 9.48
C ARG A 123 -12.45 27.30 8.44
N CYS A 124 -13.03 26.15 8.15
CA CYS A 124 -14.06 25.99 7.14
C CYS A 124 -15.06 24.91 7.59
N SER A 125 -16.27 25.34 7.93
CA SER A 125 -17.38 24.52 8.42
C SER A 125 -17.77 23.36 7.50
N ARG A 126 -17.53 23.50 6.20
CA ARG A 126 -17.85 22.51 5.15
C ARG A 126 -16.64 21.74 4.63
N CYS A 127 -15.45 22.01 5.18
CA CYS A 127 -14.22 21.39 4.72
C CYS A 127 -13.80 20.28 5.67
N PHE A 128 -13.32 19.19 5.08
CA PHE A 128 -12.82 18.03 5.78
C PHE A 128 -11.46 17.66 5.19
N ARG A 129 -10.55 17.20 6.04
CA ARG A 129 -9.21 16.81 5.64
C ARG A 129 -8.76 15.54 6.34
N ALA A 130 -7.96 14.76 5.64
CA ALA A 130 -7.22 13.65 6.23
C ALA A 130 -5.92 13.42 5.45
N ALA A 131 -4.89 12.97 6.15
CA ALA A 131 -3.64 12.55 5.56
C ALA A 131 -3.46 11.05 5.79
N LEU A 132 -2.83 10.37 4.85
CA LEU A 132 -2.55 8.94 4.90
C LEU A 132 -1.12 8.70 4.38
N PRO A 133 -0.22 8.07 5.17
CA PRO A 133 1.10 7.73 4.67
C PRO A 133 0.97 6.64 3.60
N VAL A 134 1.65 6.85 2.49
CA VAL A 134 1.66 5.93 1.35
C VAL A 134 3.08 5.70 0.87
N HIS A 135 3.32 4.47 0.42
CA HIS A 135 4.63 3.98 0.01
C HIS A 135 4.57 3.49 -1.43
N GLY A 136 5.45 4.01 -2.28
CA GLY A 136 5.64 3.50 -3.63
C GLY A 136 6.26 2.11 -3.59
N ARG A 137 5.88 1.25 -4.53
CA ARG A 137 6.50 -0.06 -4.74
C ARG A 137 7.57 0.01 -5.82
N TYR A 138 8.52 -0.93 -5.76
CA TYR A 138 9.43 -1.13 -6.87
C TYR A 138 8.69 -1.68 -8.08
N HIS A 139 8.96 -1.08 -9.24
CA HIS A 139 8.39 -1.48 -10.52
C HIS A 139 9.43 -2.24 -11.34
N ARG A 140 8.98 -2.91 -12.40
CA ARG A 140 9.90 -3.52 -13.37
C ARG A 140 10.69 -2.43 -14.10
N PRO A 141 11.90 -2.75 -14.57
CA PRO A 141 12.60 -1.91 -15.53
C PRO A 141 11.70 -1.62 -16.74
N ALA A 142 11.68 -0.37 -17.18
CA ALA A 142 10.91 0.05 -18.34
C ALA A 142 11.78 0.00 -19.62
N GLU A 143 11.15 -0.06 -20.79
CA GLU A 143 11.86 -0.14 -22.06
C GLU A 143 12.49 1.21 -22.45
N GLU A 144 11.71 2.29 -22.35
CA GLU A 144 12.08 3.61 -22.88
C GLU A 144 12.06 4.74 -21.85
N SER A 145 11.41 4.54 -20.71
CA SER A 145 11.26 5.56 -19.65
C SER A 145 12.11 5.20 -18.43
N GLU A 146 12.68 6.20 -17.78
CA GLU A 146 13.31 6.02 -16.46
C GLU A 146 12.31 6.15 -15.30
N GLU A 147 11.03 6.30 -15.62
CA GLU A 147 9.94 6.42 -14.65
C GLU A 147 8.75 5.53 -15.00
N ALA A 148 8.16 4.92 -13.98
CA ALA A 148 6.84 4.31 -14.01
C ALA A 148 5.81 5.26 -13.40
N LEU A 149 4.63 5.35 -14.01
CA LEU A 149 3.56 6.23 -13.56
C LEU A 149 2.53 5.43 -12.77
N VAL A 150 2.26 5.87 -11.54
CA VAL A 150 1.21 5.30 -10.68
C VAL A 150 0.09 6.33 -10.58
N VAL A 151 -1.04 6.02 -11.21
CA VAL A 151 -2.19 6.93 -11.31
C VAL A 151 -3.17 6.67 -10.17
N LEU A 152 -3.36 7.65 -9.29
CA LEU A 152 -4.32 7.64 -8.21
C LEU A 152 -5.61 8.32 -8.66
N LYS A 153 -6.69 7.54 -8.64
CA LYS A 153 -8.03 8.04 -8.96
C LYS A 153 -8.59 8.88 -7.82
N SER A 154 -9.50 9.77 -8.19
CA SER A 154 -10.27 10.55 -7.22
C SER A 154 -11.09 9.63 -6.32
N PRO A 155 -11.07 9.83 -4.99
CA PRO A 155 -11.79 8.98 -4.05
C PRO A 155 -13.29 9.21 -4.17
N GLU A 156 -14.07 8.20 -3.83
CA GLU A 156 -15.48 8.37 -3.58
C GLU A 156 -15.69 8.98 -2.19
N VAL A 157 -16.45 10.08 -2.14
CA VAL A 157 -16.81 10.72 -0.88
C VAL A 157 -18.05 10.04 -0.31
N LEU A 158 -17.97 9.67 0.96
CA LEU A 158 -19.05 9.05 1.73
C LEU A 158 -19.43 9.94 2.91
N VAL A 159 -20.72 10.14 3.12
CA VAL A 159 -21.26 10.94 4.22
C VAL A 159 -22.25 10.12 5.04
N CYS A 160 -22.16 10.25 6.36
CA CYS A 160 -23.03 9.60 7.34
C CYS A 160 -23.45 10.62 8.41
N CYS A 161 -24.74 10.88 8.57
CA CYS A 161 -25.25 11.86 9.54
C CYS A 161 -26.29 11.22 10.47
N CYS A 162 -26.21 11.49 11.78
CA CYS A 162 -27.11 10.89 12.78
C CYS A 162 -28.54 11.46 12.75
N ASP A 163 -28.71 12.72 12.33
CA ASP A 163 -29.98 13.44 12.50
C ASP A 163 -30.92 13.37 11.28
N ASN A 164 -30.60 12.52 10.29
CA ASN A 164 -31.42 12.29 9.09
C ASN A 164 -31.85 13.57 8.33
N ARG A 165 -31.12 14.69 8.53
CA ARG A 165 -31.37 16.00 7.89
C ARG A 165 -30.90 16.06 6.43
N LEU A 166 -30.29 14.99 5.94
CA LEU A 166 -29.85 14.89 4.55
C LEU A 166 -31.07 14.82 3.61
N ARG A 167 -31.13 15.74 2.65
CA ARG A 167 -32.13 15.71 1.56
C ARG A 167 -31.91 14.49 0.66
N ARG A 168 -32.66 13.42 0.90
CA ARG A 168 -32.55 12.11 0.24
C ARG A 168 -32.57 12.15 -1.29
N GLU A 169 -33.06 13.22 -1.87
CA GLU A 169 -33.13 13.44 -3.32
C GLU A 169 -31.75 13.70 -3.94
N CYS A 170 -30.76 14.12 -3.14
CA CYS A 170 -29.40 14.47 -3.60
C CYS A 170 -28.34 13.41 -3.33
N TRP A 171 -28.66 12.38 -2.54
CA TRP A 171 -27.68 11.41 -2.07
C TRP A 171 -28.11 10.01 -2.42
N LYS A 172 -27.22 9.27 -3.08
CA LYS A 172 -27.48 7.85 -3.37
C LYS A 172 -27.01 7.03 -2.18
N PRO A 173 -27.83 6.09 -1.66
CA PRO A 173 -27.36 5.14 -0.66
C PRO A 173 -26.10 4.46 -1.19
N ALA A 174 -25.00 4.57 -0.44
CA ALA A 174 -23.80 3.83 -0.75
C ALA A 174 -24.00 2.39 -0.26
N GLU A 175 -23.81 1.43 -1.14
CA GLU A 175 -23.63 0.04 -0.74
C GLU A 175 -22.23 -0.05 -0.10
N ALA A 176 -22.17 0.18 1.21
CA ALA A 176 -20.91 0.27 1.94
C ALA A 176 -21.02 -0.44 3.30
N GLU A 177 -20.22 -1.49 3.45
CA GLU A 177 -19.85 -2.12 4.73
C GLU A 177 -18.77 -1.29 5.44
N ALA A 178 -19.00 0.02 5.59
CA ALA A 178 -18.06 0.91 6.26
C ALA A 178 -18.45 1.05 7.75
N PRO A 179 -17.57 0.68 8.70
CA PRO A 179 -17.89 0.80 10.12
C PRO A 179 -18.18 2.26 10.49
N CYS A 180 -19.18 2.50 11.33
CA CYS A 180 -19.55 3.84 11.74
C CYS A 180 -18.55 4.35 12.79
N SER A 181 -17.89 5.49 12.54
CA SER A 181 -17.05 6.13 13.54
C SER A 181 -17.89 7.08 14.40
N GLY A 182 -18.78 6.54 15.25
CA GLY A 182 -19.69 7.35 16.08
C GLY A 182 -20.07 6.69 17.40
N LYS A 183 -20.08 7.48 18.48
CA LYS A 183 -20.29 7.08 19.88
C LYS A 183 -21.78 6.88 20.26
N THR A 184 -22.67 6.72 19.29
CA THR A 184 -24.13 6.66 19.49
C THR A 184 -24.69 5.36 18.90
N ASN A 185 -25.50 4.65 19.69
CA ASN A 185 -25.96 3.26 19.51
C ASN A 185 -26.92 3.00 18.31
N GLY A 186 -26.71 3.60 17.13
CA GLY A 186 -27.55 3.39 15.94
C GLY A 186 -26.75 3.03 14.68
N PRO A 187 -27.32 2.25 13.73
CA PRO A 187 -26.68 1.98 12.45
C PRO A 187 -26.69 3.25 11.59
N CYS A 188 -25.52 3.71 11.13
CA CYS A 188 -25.45 4.79 10.16
C CYS A 188 -25.48 4.25 8.73
N GLN A 189 -26.36 4.81 7.91
CA GLN A 189 -26.38 4.54 6.47
C GLN A 189 -25.45 5.53 5.77
N TRP A 190 -24.49 5.01 5.01
CA TRP A 190 -23.59 5.83 4.21
C TRP A 190 -24.25 6.25 2.91
N TYR A 191 -23.94 7.46 2.48
CA TYR A 191 -24.38 8.01 1.22
C TYR A 191 -23.20 8.44 0.38
N SER A 192 -23.24 8.09 -0.91
CA SER A 192 -22.24 8.48 -1.90
C SER A 192 -22.60 9.84 -2.47
N VAL A 193 -21.59 10.70 -2.56
CA VAL A 193 -21.70 12.07 -3.04
C VAL A 193 -21.18 12.14 -4.46
N THR A 194 -21.93 12.78 -5.36
CA THR A 194 -21.34 13.17 -6.65
C THR A 194 -20.35 14.30 -6.40
N HIS A 195 -19.13 14.10 -6.86
CA HIS A 195 -18.09 15.10 -6.72
C HIS A 195 -17.44 15.42 -8.05
N LYS A 196 -16.95 16.65 -8.15
CA LYS A 196 -16.09 17.08 -9.24
C LYS A 196 -14.65 17.08 -8.71
N PRO A 197 -13.74 16.29 -9.29
CA PRO A 197 -12.34 16.41 -8.94
C PRO A 197 -11.84 17.80 -9.34
N THR A 198 -11.10 18.46 -8.45
CA THR A 198 -10.58 19.82 -8.72
C THR A 198 -9.50 19.81 -9.83
N TYR A 199 -8.81 18.68 -10.01
CA TYR A 199 -7.70 18.50 -10.95
C TYR A 199 -7.77 17.14 -11.67
N GLU A 200 -6.93 16.93 -12.70
CA GLU A 200 -6.71 15.62 -13.33
C GLU A 200 -6.23 14.56 -12.31
N GLU A 201 -6.25 13.28 -12.69
CA GLU A 201 -5.82 12.17 -11.84
C GLU A 201 -4.42 12.42 -11.24
N LEU A 202 -4.24 12.09 -9.96
CA LEU A 202 -3.00 12.36 -9.24
C LEU A 202 -1.95 11.32 -9.61
N ILE A 203 -0.78 11.74 -10.11
CA ILE A 203 0.24 10.81 -10.60
C ILE A 203 1.46 10.80 -9.67
N LEU A 204 1.86 9.62 -9.23
CA LEU A 204 3.15 9.38 -8.58
C LEU A 204 4.14 8.83 -9.62
N GLN A 205 5.28 9.49 -9.76
CA GLN A 205 6.40 9.03 -10.60
C GLN A 205 7.34 8.17 -9.76
N VAL A 206 7.61 6.95 -10.21
CA VAL A 206 8.50 5.99 -9.55
C VAL A 206 9.70 5.75 -10.44
N PRO A 207 10.94 6.04 -9.98
CA PRO A 207 12.13 5.82 -10.80
C PRO A 207 12.34 4.32 -11.04
N VAL A 208 12.66 3.97 -12.29
CA VAL A 208 12.93 2.60 -12.74
C VAL A 208 14.19 2.54 -13.58
N GLY A 209 14.84 1.37 -13.59
CA GLY A 209 15.93 1.12 -14.51
C GLY A 209 15.44 0.92 -15.94
N LEU A 210 16.33 1.10 -16.91
CA LEU A 210 16.06 0.75 -18.30
C LEU A 210 16.37 -0.73 -18.55
N ARG A 211 15.44 -1.43 -19.21
CA ARG A 211 15.55 -2.87 -19.46
C ARG A 211 16.77 -3.21 -20.33
N GLN A 212 17.15 -2.32 -21.24
CA GLN A 212 18.35 -2.45 -22.07
C GLN A 212 19.66 -2.60 -21.28
N HIS A 213 19.72 -2.06 -20.05
CA HIS A 213 20.91 -2.18 -19.19
C HIS A 213 20.97 -3.51 -18.41
N SER A 214 19.92 -4.35 -18.49
CA SER A 214 19.81 -5.57 -17.67
C SER A 214 21.00 -6.51 -17.84
N SER A 215 21.43 -6.79 -19.06
CA SER A 215 22.55 -7.71 -19.32
C SER A 215 23.87 -7.19 -18.75
N LEU A 216 24.15 -5.91 -18.95
CA LEU A 216 25.35 -5.24 -18.44
C LEU A 216 25.38 -5.24 -16.91
N VAL A 217 24.26 -4.87 -16.27
CA VAL A 217 24.12 -4.88 -14.81
C VAL A 217 24.33 -6.30 -14.28
N CYS A 218 23.69 -7.31 -14.88
CA CYS A 218 23.86 -8.70 -14.47
C CYS A 218 25.32 -9.17 -14.54
N VAL A 219 26.03 -8.91 -15.64
CA VAL A 219 27.43 -9.33 -15.80
C VAL A 219 28.32 -8.64 -14.77
N LEU A 220 28.17 -7.33 -14.59
CA LEU A 220 28.97 -6.57 -13.63
C LEU A 220 28.71 -7.01 -12.18
N THR A 221 27.44 -7.22 -11.82
CA THR A 221 27.08 -7.73 -10.49
C THR A 221 27.68 -9.11 -10.27
N LEU A 222 27.56 -10.04 -11.22
CA LEU A 222 28.14 -11.38 -11.10
C LEU A 222 29.66 -11.35 -10.91
N LEU A 223 30.37 -10.54 -11.70
CA LEU A 223 31.82 -10.39 -11.58
C LEU A 223 32.21 -9.81 -10.22
N ALA A 224 31.51 -8.76 -9.78
CA ALA A 224 31.73 -8.15 -8.48
C ALA A 224 31.45 -9.15 -7.34
N THR A 225 30.36 -9.90 -7.41
CA THR A 225 30.01 -10.92 -6.42
C THR A 225 31.09 -12.01 -6.35
N VAL A 226 31.50 -12.57 -7.50
CA VAL A 226 32.55 -13.61 -7.54
C VAL A 226 33.86 -13.08 -6.96
N LEU A 227 34.27 -11.86 -7.33
CA LEU A 227 35.49 -11.25 -6.82
C LEU A 227 35.41 -11.03 -5.31
N CYS A 228 34.34 -10.41 -4.82
CA CYS A 228 34.13 -10.15 -3.39
C CYS A 228 34.08 -11.45 -2.58
N SER A 229 33.32 -12.45 -3.02
CA SER A 229 33.24 -13.74 -2.36
C SER A 229 34.60 -14.45 -2.34
N SER A 230 35.36 -14.40 -3.44
CA SER A 230 36.70 -15.00 -3.51
C SER A 230 37.69 -14.32 -2.56
N LEU A 231 37.63 -12.99 -2.44
CA LEU A 231 38.47 -12.24 -1.51
C LEU A 231 38.12 -12.55 -0.04
N ILE A 232 36.84 -12.66 0.29
CA ILE A 232 36.38 -13.05 1.63
C ILE A 232 36.86 -14.47 1.96
N LEU A 233 36.68 -15.43 1.06
CA LEU A 233 37.14 -16.82 1.25
C LEU A 233 38.66 -16.90 1.39
N ALA A 234 39.41 -16.19 0.54
CA ALA A 234 40.87 -16.16 0.64
C ALA A 234 41.35 -15.52 1.95
N ALA A 235 40.64 -14.51 2.46
CA ALA A 235 40.94 -13.91 3.74
C ALA A 235 40.67 -14.90 4.89
N ASP A 236 39.54 -15.60 4.86
CA ASP A 236 39.16 -16.58 5.88
C ASP A 236 40.16 -17.74 5.97
N ILE A 237 40.52 -18.33 4.82
CA ILE A 237 41.54 -19.40 4.72
C ILE A 237 42.88 -18.92 5.30
N ARG A 238 43.32 -17.69 4.96
CA ARG A 238 44.57 -17.13 5.49
C ARG A 238 44.51 -16.85 6.98
N ILE A 239 43.35 -16.50 7.52
CA ILE A 239 43.15 -16.29 8.96
C ILE A 239 43.27 -17.63 9.68
N GLU A 240 42.60 -18.67 9.17
CA GLU A 240 42.65 -20.01 9.74
C GLU A 240 44.07 -20.60 9.71
N GLU A 241 44.78 -20.46 8.58
CA GLU A 241 46.18 -20.89 8.44
C GLU A 241 47.09 -20.18 9.45
N LYS A 242 46.94 -18.86 9.62
CA LYS A 242 47.72 -18.08 10.59
C LYS A 242 47.41 -18.50 12.02
N GLN A 243 46.15 -18.77 12.35
CA GLN A 243 45.77 -19.26 13.68
C GLN A 243 46.38 -20.63 13.97
N PHE A 244 46.33 -21.56 13.00
CA PHE A 244 46.93 -22.88 13.14
C PHE A 244 48.45 -22.80 13.32
N LEU A 245 49.15 -22.01 12.49
CA LEU A 245 50.60 -21.80 12.61
C LEU A 245 50.98 -21.13 13.94
N ALA A 246 50.17 -20.21 14.45
CA ALA A 246 50.40 -19.60 15.76
C ALA A 246 50.27 -20.63 16.89
N GLN A 247 49.22 -21.48 16.87
CA GLN A 247 49.04 -22.57 17.84
C GLN A 247 50.20 -23.57 17.79
N PHE A 248 50.61 -23.99 16.59
CA PHE A 248 51.72 -24.92 16.41
C PHE A 248 53.05 -24.36 16.93
N LYS A 249 53.35 -23.08 16.67
CA LYS A 249 54.55 -22.40 17.21
C LYS A 249 54.56 -22.34 18.74
N VAL A 250 53.41 -22.09 19.37
CA VAL A 250 53.28 -22.14 20.85
C VAL A 250 53.57 -23.54 21.37
N LEU A 251 53.05 -24.58 20.70
CA LEU A 251 53.28 -25.98 21.06
C LEU A 251 54.78 -26.34 20.98
N LEU A 252 55.43 -26.02 19.86
CA LEU A 252 56.86 -26.27 19.67
C LEU A 252 57.72 -25.55 20.72
N LYS A 253 57.37 -24.31 21.08
CA LYS A 253 58.09 -23.56 22.12
C LYS A 253 57.96 -24.21 23.50
N ARG A 254 56.81 -24.81 23.84
CA ARG A 254 56.61 -25.57 25.08
C ARG A 254 57.45 -26.85 25.11
N VAL A 255 57.49 -27.59 23.99
CA VAL A 255 58.32 -28.81 23.84
C VAL A 255 59.82 -28.48 23.96
N SER A 256 60.28 -27.41 23.31
CA SER A 256 61.69 -27.00 23.34
C SER A 256 62.19 -26.51 24.70
N HIS A 257 61.31 -26.11 25.62
CA HIS A 257 61.68 -25.65 26.97
C HIS A 257 61.61 -26.77 28.02
N GLY A 258 61.51 -28.04 27.60
CA GLY A 258 61.60 -29.19 28.52
C GLY A 258 60.50 -29.23 29.58
N LYS A 259 59.32 -28.67 29.30
CA LYS A 259 58.15 -28.86 30.15
C LYS A 259 57.41 -30.10 29.67
N ASP A 260 57.19 -31.06 30.58
CA ASP A 260 56.50 -32.32 30.30
C ASP A 260 55.23 -32.09 29.48
N LEU A 261 55.11 -32.84 28.38
CA LEU A 261 53.94 -32.84 27.51
C LEU A 261 52.83 -33.59 28.26
N PRO A 262 51.73 -32.94 28.69
CA PRO A 262 50.60 -33.70 29.20
C PRO A 262 50.01 -34.48 28.01
N LEU A 263 49.84 -35.78 28.21
CA LEU A 263 49.09 -36.67 27.35
C LEU A 263 47.60 -36.25 27.40
N LEU A 264 47.26 -35.13 26.77
CA LEU A 264 45.89 -34.66 26.64
C LEU A 264 45.38 -35.12 25.27
N LEU A 265 44.56 -36.16 25.36
CA LEU A 265 43.53 -36.57 24.42
C LEU A 265 43.20 -35.52 23.36
N TRP A 266 43.23 -35.97 22.12
CA TRP A 266 42.60 -35.37 20.96
C TRP A 266 41.08 -35.33 21.18
N ALA A 267 40.61 -34.41 22.01
CA ALA A 267 39.23 -33.98 22.08
C ALA A 267 39.16 -32.63 21.38
N GLY A 268 38.37 -32.56 20.30
CA GLY A 268 38.17 -31.34 19.53
C GLY A 268 37.53 -30.26 20.39
N ASP A 269 38.34 -29.43 21.02
CA ASP A 269 37.91 -28.18 21.64
C ASP A 269 38.41 -27.01 20.78
N ILE A 270 37.63 -26.75 19.72
CA ILE A 270 37.57 -25.44 19.08
C ILE A 270 37.04 -24.48 20.16
N SER A 271 37.89 -23.55 20.60
CA SER A 271 37.54 -22.44 21.50
C SER A 271 36.16 -21.84 21.19
N PRO A 272 35.23 -21.72 22.16
CA PRO A 272 33.89 -21.19 21.93
C PRO A 272 33.86 -19.65 21.93
N THR A 273 34.86 -18.99 21.36
CA THR A 273 34.93 -17.51 21.27
C THR A 273 34.91 -16.97 19.85
N ALA A 274 34.70 -17.82 18.84
CA ALA A 274 34.41 -17.41 17.46
C ALA A 274 32.98 -17.75 17.00
N ARG A 275 32.03 -17.93 17.93
CA ARG A 275 30.61 -18.12 17.59
C ARG A 275 29.81 -16.85 17.84
N ARG A 276 30.01 -15.87 16.97
CA ARG A 276 28.99 -14.85 16.68
C ARG A 276 28.98 -14.54 15.17
N VAL A 277 28.77 -15.60 14.37
CA VAL A 277 28.11 -15.45 13.07
C VAL A 277 26.62 -15.23 13.39
N PRO A 278 25.95 -14.20 12.84
CA PRO A 278 24.50 -14.08 12.95
C PRO A 278 23.87 -15.33 12.33
N LYS A 279 23.01 -16.02 13.09
CA LYS A 279 22.08 -17.00 12.54
C LYS A 279 21.12 -16.28 11.58
N MET A 280 21.50 -16.09 10.31
CA MET A 280 20.60 -15.63 9.25
C MET A 280 21.16 -16.03 7.86
N LEU A 281 21.49 -17.30 7.64
CA LEU A 281 21.66 -17.81 6.26
C LEU A 281 21.73 -19.36 6.20
N ALA A 282 20.78 -20.08 6.81
CA ALA A 282 20.68 -21.53 6.65
C ALA A 282 19.29 -22.09 7.04
N ALA A 283 18.20 -21.45 6.59
CA ALA A 283 16.86 -21.97 6.84
C ALA A 283 15.95 -22.10 5.61
N ASN A 284 16.31 -21.57 4.43
CA ASN A 284 15.43 -21.64 3.25
C ASN A 284 15.95 -22.46 2.06
N THR A 285 17.11 -23.10 2.16
CA THR A 285 17.67 -23.89 1.03
C THR A 285 17.46 -25.41 1.18
N LEU A 286 16.88 -25.87 2.29
CA LEU A 286 16.59 -27.28 2.57
C LEU A 286 15.09 -27.48 2.84
N LYS A 287 14.25 -26.99 1.91
CA LYS A 287 12.84 -27.39 1.80
C LYS A 287 12.37 -27.57 0.35
N VAL A 288 13.27 -27.43 -0.63
CA VAL A 288 12.97 -27.52 -2.07
C VAL A 288 13.59 -28.76 -2.74
N LEU A 289 14.28 -29.62 -1.99
CA LEU A 289 14.93 -30.83 -2.53
C LEU A 289 14.51 -32.15 -1.86
N GLU A 290 13.34 -32.19 -1.20
CA GLU A 290 12.81 -33.43 -0.59
C GLU A 290 11.34 -33.70 -0.92
N GLU A 291 10.89 -33.33 -2.12
CA GLU A 291 9.67 -33.90 -2.72
C GLU A 291 9.94 -34.26 -4.19
N LYS A 292 10.72 -35.32 -4.42
CA LYS A 292 10.62 -36.13 -5.64
C LYS A 292 11.38 -37.45 -5.47
N GLY A 293 10.64 -38.44 -4.97
CA GLY A 293 10.95 -39.87 -5.09
C GLY A 293 9.75 -40.59 -5.73
N PRO A 294 9.96 -41.72 -6.44
CA PRO A 294 9.28 -42.02 -7.70
C PRO A 294 8.04 -42.89 -7.52
N LYS A 295 6.99 -42.66 -8.32
CA LYS A 295 6.00 -43.70 -8.65
C LYS A 295 5.51 -43.59 -10.10
N GLU A 296 5.44 -44.76 -10.70
CA GLU A 296 5.15 -45.11 -12.08
C GLU A 296 3.75 -44.78 -12.59
N LEU A 297 3.70 -44.63 -13.92
CA LEU A 297 2.66 -44.98 -14.90
C LEU A 297 1.17 -44.91 -14.49
N LYS A 298 0.45 -44.00 -15.15
CA LYS A 298 -0.66 -44.34 -16.06
C LYS A 298 -1.10 -43.15 -16.90
N GLU A 299 -0.86 -43.21 -18.21
CA GLU A 299 -1.79 -42.67 -19.23
C GLU A 299 -2.92 -43.70 -19.44
N PRO A 300 -4.03 -43.42 -20.16
CA PRO A 300 -4.43 -42.16 -20.82
C PRO A 300 -5.91 -41.78 -20.59
N GLU A 301 -6.33 -40.55 -20.95
CA GLU A 301 -7.51 -40.38 -21.82
C GLU A 301 -7.61 -38.96 -22.40
N LYS A 302 -7.77 -38.91 -23.73
CA LYS A 302 -8.14 -37.74 -24.53
C LYS A 302 -9.59 -37.35 -24.22
N VAL A 303 -9.89 -36.06 -24.09
CA VAL A 303 -11.16 -35.51 -24.57
C VAL A 303 -10.93 -34.13 -25.18
N PHE A 304 -11.22 -34.04 -26.47
CA PHE A 304 -11.44 -32.83 -27.25
C PHE A 304 -12.65 -32.05 -26.71
N LEU A 305 -12.53 -30.73 -26.63
CA LEU A 305 -13.42 -29.72 -27.25
C LEU A 305 -12.89 -28.31 -26.93
#